data_AF-A0A094JP70-F1
#
_entry.id   AF-A0A094JP70-F1
#
_cell.length_a   1.000
_cell.length_b   1.000
_cell.length_c   1.000
_cell.angle_alpha   90.00
_cell.angle_beta   90.00
_cell.angle_gamma   90.00
#
_symmetry.space_group_name_H-M   'P 1'
#
loop_
_entity.id
_entity.type
_entity.pdbx_description
1 polymer ?
#
loop_
_entity_poly.entity_id
_entity_poly.type
_entity_poly.pdbx_seq_one_letter_code
_entity_poly.pdbx_strand_id
1 'polypeptide(L)'
;MLYAEKYYDELAKQQERQAREYLKQIGRDAKVSTLYVEKQPLNISVEAMNHFLTLLGSDSFLNECPDWLGTREVIEQGIRYVYETSQSKTNGGRDTVVLRKMKEDGTIIEMRKYVIEENQIKRTEE
;
A
#
# COMPACT_ATOMS: atom_id res chain seq x y z
N MET A 1 13.13 -27.24 -24.25
CA MET A 1 13.54 -26.36 -23.14
C MET A 1 13.51 -24.94 -23.67
N LEU A 2 12.52 -24.13 -23.28
CA LEU A 2 12.38 -22.75 -23.73
C LEU A 2 13.49 -21.91 -23.09
N TYR A 3 14.25 -21.17 -23.90
CA TYR A 3 15.39 -20.35 -23.44
C TYR A 3 15.06 -19.34 -22.32
N ALA A 4 13.78 -19.05 -22.09
CA ALA A 4 13.30 -18.14 -21.05
C ALA A 4 13.63 -18.60 -19.62
N GLU A 5 13.61 -19.91 -19.33
CA GLU A 5 13.93 -20.44 -18.00
C GLU A 5 15.42 -20.29 -17.67
N LYS A 6 16.29 -20.31 -18.68
CA LYS A 6 17.75 -20.28 -18.50
C LYS A 6 18.27 -18.96 -17.93
N TYR A 7 17.59 -17.84 -18.22
CA TYR A 7 18.04 -16.50 -17.84
C TYR A 7 17.17 -15.82 -16.79
N TYR A 8 16.11 -16.50 -16.32
CA TYR A 8 15.14 -15.91 -15.41
C TYR A 8 15.79 -15.39 -14.12
N ASP A 9 16.64 -16.19 -13.49
CA ASP A 9 17.32 -15.82 -12.23
C ASP A 9 18.27 -14.63 -12.38
N GLU A 10 18.94 -14.52 -13.54
CA GLU A 10 19.83 -13.39 -13.83
C GLU A 10 19.06 -12.10 -14.05
N LEU A 11 17.95 -12.18 -14.81
CA LEU A 11 17.06 -11.04 -15.04
C LEU A 11 16.43 -10.55 -13.74
N ALA A 12 15.98 -11.45 -12.87
CA ALA A 12 15.44 -11.10 -11.56
C ALA A 12 16.47 -10.32 -10.71
N LYS A 13 17.71 -10.82 -10.63
CA LYS A 13 18.80 -10.14 -9.90
C LYS A 13 19.12 -8.76 -10.48
N GLN A 14 19.05 -8.60 -11.80
CA GLN A 14 19.26 -7.30 -12.44
C GLN A 14 18.15 -6.32 -12.10
N GLN A 15 16.89 -6.76 -12.15
CA GLN A 15 15.73 -5.95 -11.79
C GLN A 15 15.79 -5.52 -10.32
N GLU A 16 16.11 -6.43 -9.40
CA GLU A 16 16.24 -6.07 -7.98
C GLU A 16 17.37 -5.08 -7.73
N ARG A 17 18.50 -5.21 -8.44
CA ARG A 17 19.61 -4.26 -8.34
C ARG A 17 19.19 -2.88 -8.83
N GLN A 18 18.54 -2.82 -10.00
CA GLN A 18 18.05 -1.56 -10.57
C GLN A 18 17.06 -0.87 -9.64
N ALA A 19 16.09 -1.62 -9.10
CA ALA A 19 15.11 -1.08 -8.17
C ALA A 19 15.75 -0.61 -6.85
N ARG A 20 16.76 -1.31 -6.33
CA ARG A 20 17.49 -0.88 -5.11
C ARG A 20 18.26 0.42 -5.32
N GLU A 21 18.98 0.54 -6.44
CA GLU A 21 19.68 1.79 -6.78
C GLU A 21 18.70 2.95 -7.00
N TYR A 22 17.55 2.69 -7.63
CA TYR A 22 16.51 3.68 -7.80
C TYR A 22 15.97 4.18 -6.44
N LEU A 23 15.60 3.27 -5.53
CA LEU A 23 15.13 3.65 -4.19
C LEU A 23 16.15 4.49 -3.44
N LYS A 24 17.43 4.09 -3.51
CA LYS A 24 18.54 4.85 -2.92
C LYS A 24 18.65 6.26 -3.50
N GLN A 25 18.50 6.41 -4.82
CA GLN A 25 18.54 7.71 -5.51
C GLN A 25 17.43 8.65 -5.03
N ILE A 26 16.24 8.12 -4.73
CA ILE A 26 15.12 8.91 -4.21
C ILE A 26 15.07 8.96 -2.68
N GLY A 27 16.12 8.51 -1.99
CA GLY A 27 16.23 8.58 -0.52
C GLY A 27 15.27 7.64 0.22
N ARG A 28 14.85 6.54 -0.40
CA ARG A 28 13.98 5.53 0.21
C ARG A 28 14.73 4.24 0.51
N ASP A 29 14.31 3.56 1.57
CA ASP A 29 14.78 2.23 1.93
C ASP A 29 13.60 1.26 2.02
N ALA A 30 13.62 0.22 1.21
CA ALA A 30 12.60 -0.83 1.20
C ALA A 30 13.19 -2.15 0.73
N LYS A 31 12.61 -3.27 1.19
CA LYS A 31 12.98 -4.60 0.74
C LYS A 31 12.59 -4.78 -0.73
N VAL A 32 13.61 -4.88 -1.58
CA VAL A 32 13.46 -5.19 -3.01
C VAL A 32 13.61 -6.69 -3.23
N SER A 33 12.60 -7.30 -3.84
CA SER A 33 12.55 -8.73 -4.15
C SER A 33 11.57 -8.98 -5.30
N THR A 34 11.94 -9.81 -6.27
CA THR A 34 10.97 -10.32 -7.27
C THR A 34 10.07 -11.41 -6.68
N LEU A 35 10.53 -12.06 -5.61
CA LEU A 35 9.73 -12.98 -4.81
C LEU A 35 8.83 -12.21 -3.83
N TYR A 36 7.84 -12.93 -3.28
CA TYR A 36 6.92 -12.40 -2.29
C TYR A 36 7.66 -11.76 -1.10
N VAL A 37 7.23 -10.55 -0.74
CA VAL A 37 7.63 -9.86 0.48
C VAL A 37 6.43 -9.83 1.40
N GLU A 38 6.59 -10.41 2.59
CA GLU A 38 5.59 -10.38 3.64
C GLU A 38 5.15 -8.94 3.92
N LYS A 39 3.84 -8.75 4.03
CA LYS A 39 3.20 -7.46 4.23
C LYS A 39 2.69 -7.37 5.66
N GLN A 40 2.87 -6.22 6.29
CA GLN A 40 2.40 -6.02 7.65
C GLN A 40 0.87 -5.84 7.64
N PRO A 41 0.09 -6.76 8.27
CA PRO A 41 -1.36 -6.64 8.28
C PRO A 41 -1.82 -5.49 9.19
N LEU A 42 -3.06 -5.03 8.98
CA LEU A 42 -3.73 -4.15 9.92
C LEU A 42 -4.02 -4.90 11.22
N ASN A 43 -3.94 -4.22 12.36
CA ASN A 43 -4.31 -4.79 13.65
C ASN A 43 -5.83 -4.62 13.88
N ILE A 44 -6.63 -5.51 13.28
CA ILE A 44 -8.10 -5.53 13.32
C ILE A 44 -8.64 -6.96 13.35
N SER A 45 -9.92 -7.15 13.70
CA SER A 45 -10.58 -8.46 13.62
C SER A 45 -10.67 -8.95 12.16
N VAL A 46 -10.87 -10.25 11.98
CA VAL A 46 -11.06 -10.86 10.65
C VAL A 46 -12.33 -10.31 10.00
N GLU A 47 -13.39 -10.12 10.78
CA GLU A 47 -14.66 -9.54 10.35
C GLU A 47 -14.47 -8.10 9.86
N ALA A 48 -13.74 -7.28 10.60
CA ALA A 48 -13.42 -5.91 10.20
C ALA A 48 -12.53 -5.89 8.95
N MET A 49 -11.60 -6.83 8.79
CA MET A 49 -10.80 -6.98 7.58
C MET A 49 -11.64 -7.35 6.36
N ASN A 50 -12.57 -8.31 6.50
CA ASN A 50 -13.48 -8.69 5.40
C ASN A 50 -14.35 -7.50 4.97
N HIS A 51 -14.84 -6.72 5.93
CA HIS A 51 -15.55 -5.48 5.65
C HIS A 51 -14.65 -4.45 4.93
N PHE A 52 -13.41 -4.31 5.38
CA PHE A 52 -12.41 -3.42 4.77
C PHE A 52 -12.12 -3.80 3.31
N LEU A 53 -11.89 -5.08 3.01
CA LEU A 53 -11.66 -5.56 1.65
C LEU A 53 -12.85 -5.27 0.73
N THR A 54 -14.07 -5.42 1.25
CA THR A 54 -15.30 -5.06 0.52
C THR A 54 -15.35 -3.56 0.21
N LEU A 55 -14.98 -2.71 1.18
CA LEU A 55 -14.87 -1.26 0.99
C LEU A 55 -13.82 -0.91 -0.08
N LEU A 56 -12.62 -1.52 -0.02
CA LEU A 56 -11.55 -1.28 -1.00
C LEU A 56 -12.03 -1.56 -2.42
N GLY A 57 -12.72 -2.67 -2.66
CA GLY A 57 -13.22 -3.02 -3.99
C GLY A 57 -14.39 -2.16 -4.50
N SER A 58 -15.01 -1.32 -3.66
CA SER A 58 -16.21 -0.55 -4.00
C SER A 58 -15.93 0.86 -4.55
N ASP A 59 -14.71 1.37 -4.40
CA ASP A 59 -14.34 2.75 -4.73
C ASP A 59 -12.98 2.77 -5.41
N SER A 60 -12.85 3.54 -6.49
CA SER A 60 -11.63 3.53 -7.32
C SER A 60 -10.39 4.04 -6.58
N PHE A 61 -10.53 5.03 -5.69
CA PHE A 61 -9.42 5.51 -4.87
C PHE A 61 -9.03 4.46 -3.83
N LEU A 62 -10.02 3.84 -3.17
CA LEU A 62 -9.76 2.82 -2.16
C LEU A 62 -9.12 1.57 -2.75
N ASN A 63 -9.55 1.14 -3.94
CA ASN A 63 -9.01 -0.04 -4.62
C ASN A 63 -7.51 0.08 -4.96
N GLU A 64 -7.02 1.32 -5.06
CA GLU A 64 -5.59 1.60 -5.25
C GLU A 64 -4.78 1.58 -3.95
N CYS A 65 -5.43 1.73 -2.81
CA CYS A 65 -4.78 1.62 -1.50
C CYS A 65 -4.40 0.16 -1.19
N PRO A 66 -3.24 -0.10 -0.57
CA PRO A 66 -2.88 -1.44 -0.14
C PRO A 66 -3.81 -1.94 0.98
N ASP A 67 -4.11 -3.22 1.01
CA ASP A 67 -4.84 -3.88 2.11
C ASP A 67 -3.93 -4.23 3.31
N TRP A 68 -2.69 -3.72 3.31
CA TRP A 68 -1.68 -3.86 4.37
C TRP A 68 -1.12 -2.49 4.78
N LEU A 69 -0.45 -2.43 5.93
CA LEU A 69 0.23 -1.22 6.39
C LEU A 69 1.45 -0.92 5.52
N GLY A 70 1.39 0.18 4.76
CA GLY A 70 2.46 0.60 3.87
C GLY A 70 1.96 1.37 2.65
N THR A 71 2.78 1.39 1.61
CA THR A 71 2.53 2.16 0.37
C THR A 71 2.52 1.29 -0.87
N ARG A 72 1.79 1.75 -1.89
CA ARG A 72 1.77 1.22 -3.27
C ARG A 72 1.93 2.38 -4.25
N GLU A 73 2.81 2.23 -5.23
CA GLU A 73 2.94 3.23 -6.30
C GLU A 73 2.14 2.80 -7.53
N VAL A 74 1.47 3.78 -8.15
CA VAL A 74 0.62 3.58 -9.32
C VAL A 74 0.88 4.71 -10.31
N ILE A 75 1.00 4.37 -11.60
CA ILE A 75 1.11 5.36 -12.66
C ILE A 75 -0.27 5.56 -13.28
N GLU A 76 -0.81 6.75 -13.15
CA GLU A 76 -2.06 7.18 -13.76
C GLU A 76 -1.78 8.28 -14.77
N GLN A 77 -2.09 8.01 -16.05
CA GLN A 77 -1.89 8.98 -17.14
C GLN A 77 -0.45 9.55 -17.20
N GLY A 78 0.54 8.72 -16.87
CA GLY A 78 1.95 9.11 -16.86
C GLY A 78 2.41 9.84 -15.59
N ILE A 79 1.52 10.08 -14.63
CA ILE A 79 1.85 10.67 -13.33
C ILE A 79 1.91 9.55 -12.30
N ARG A 80 3.01 9.51 -11.54
CA ARG A 80 3.17 8.57 -10.42
C ARG A 80 2.51 9.12 -9.17
N TYR A 81 1.67 8.30 -8.57
CA TYR A 81 1.07 8.54 -7.26
C TYR A 81 1.50 7.47 -6.26
N VAL A 82 1.54 7.87 -4.99
CA VAL A 82 1.78 6.99 -3.86
C VAL A 82 0.48 6.84 -3.10
N TYR A 83 -0.08 5.64 -3.10
CA TYR A 83 -1.19 5.24 -2.27
C TYR A 83 -0.67 4.66 -0.96
N GLU A 84 -1.31 4.96 0.16
CA GLU A 84 -0.88 4.51 1.47
C GLU A 84 -2.07 4.06 2.32
N THR A 85 -1.84 2.98 3.07
CA THR A 85 -2.67 2.57 4.19
C THR A 85 -1.83 2.62 5.47
N SER A 86 -2.28 3.43 6.43
CA SER A 86 -1.66 3.53 7.75
C SER A 86 -2.69 3.34 8.85
N GLN A 87 -2.23 2.93 10.04
CA GLN A 87 -3.07 2.78 11.22
C GLN A 87 -2.55 3.71 12.31
N SER A 88 -3.47 4.41 12.95
CA SER A 88 -3.21 5.37 14.02
C SER A 88 -4.26 5.22 15.12
N LYS A 89 -4.15 6.03 16.17
CA LYS A 89 -5.19 6.15 17.20
C LYS A 89 -5.75 7.57 17.20
N THR A 90 -7.06 7.69 17.36
CA THR A 90 -7.72 8.96 17.68
C THR A 90 -7.29 9.46 19.06
N ASN A 91 -7.52 10.75 19.35
CA ASN A 91 -7.33 11.32 20.69
C ASN A 91 -8.14 10.60 21.78
N GLY A 92 -9.24 9.93 21.41
CA GLY A 92 -10.05 9.09 22.30
C GLY A 92 -9.59 7.63 22.40
N GLY A 93 -8.42 7.28 21.87
CA GLY A 93 -7.83 5.94 21.95
C GLY A 93 -8.39 4.90 20.98
N ARG A 94 -9.39 5.25 20.16
CA ARG A 94 -9.93 4.35 19.12
C ARG A 94 -8.95 4.20 17.96
N ASP A 95 -8.74 2.98 17.51
CA ASP A 95 -7.91 2.69 16.34
C ASP A 95 -8.58 3.22 15.05
N THR A 96 -7.77 3.82 14.19
CA THR A 96 -8.19 4.40 12.92
C THR A 96 -7.30 3.93 11.79
N VAL A 97 -7.93 3.63 10.66
CA VAL A 97 -7.24 3.42 9.38
C VAL A 97 -7.29 4.73 8.60
N VAL A 98 -6.14 5.15 8.09
CA VAL A 98 -6.00 6.33 7.25
C VAL A 98 -5.50 5.89 5.89
N LEU A 99 -6.25 6.26 4.86
CA LEU A 99 -5.96 5.98 3.46
C LEU A 99 -5.60 7.28 2.76
N ARG A 100 -4.49 7.29 2.01
CA ARG A 100 -4.00 8.50 1.34
C ARG A 100 -3.61 8.23 -0.09
N LYS A 101 -3.87 9.21 -0.97
CA LYS A 101 -3.24 9.35 -2.28
C LYS A 101 -2.36 10.58 -2.24
N MET A 102 -1.10 10.41 -2.61
CA MET A 102 -0.08 11.46 -2.56
C MET A 102 0.66 11.56 -3.89
N LYS A 103 1.15 12.75 -4.21
CA LYS A 103 2.20 12.94 -5.22
C LYS A 103 3.54 12.44 -4.69
N GLU A 104 4.52 12.32 -5.59
CA GLU A 104 5.90 11.94 -5.23
C GLU A 104 6.54 12.88 -4.20
N ASP A 105 6.17 14.17 -4.20
CA ASP A 105 6.63 15.18 -3.24
C ASP A 105 5.93 15.12 -1.86
N GLY A 106 5.01 14.17 -1.67
CA GLY A 106 4.24 14.01 -0.43
C GLY A 106 2.98 14.87 -0.35
N THR A 107 2.65 15.66 -1.36
CA THR A 107 1.39 16.43 -1.41
C THR A 107 0.20 15.47 -1.39
N ILE A 108 -0.65 15.59 -0.39
CA ILE A 108 -1.88 14.78 -0.25
C ILE A 108 -2.93 15.30 -1.22
N ILE A 109 -3.43 14.41 -2.08
CA ILE A 109 -4.49 14.69 -3.06
C ILE A 109 -5.85 14.29 -2.49
N GLU A 110 -5.90 13.09 -1.89
CA GLU A 110 -7.10 12.55 -1.28
C GLU A 110 -6.73 11.82 0.01
N MET A 111 -7.56 11.98 1.04
CA MET A 111 -7.43 11.28 2.32
C MET A 111 -8.81 10.82 2.78
N ARG A 112 -8.89 9.59 3.27
CA ARG A 112 -10.09 9.09 3.95
C ARG A 112 -9.69 8.40 5.24
N LYS A 113 -10.42 8.71 6.31
CA LYS A 113 -10.21 8.12 7.63
C LYS A 113 -11.39 7.24 8.00
N TYR A 114 -11.07 6.16 8.70
CA TYR A 114 -12.06 5.22 9.17
C TYR A 114 -11.75 4.81 10.60
N VAL A 115 -12.77 4.78 11.44
CA VAL A 115 -12.68 4.23 12.80
C VAL A 115 -12.92 2.73 12.72
N ILE A 116 -12.09 1.99 13.46
CA ILE A 116 -12.28 0.57 13.67
C ILE A 116 -13.24 0.39 14.85
N GLU A 117 -14.38 -0.22 14.57
CA GLU A 117 -15.31 -0.76 15.56
C GLU A 117 -15.19 -2.28 15.46
N GLU A 118 -15.33 -3.03 16.56
CA GLU A 118 -14.94 -4.45 16.68
C GLU A 118 -15.01 -5.30 15.39
N ASN A 119 -16.13 -5.27 14.68
CA ASN A 119 -16.36 -6.06 13.47
C ASN A 119 -16.49 -5.25 12.17
N GLN A 120 -16.35 -3.93 12.22
CA GLN A 120 -16.62 -3.04 11.08
C GLN A 120 -15.68 -1.82 11.06
N ILE A 121 -15.38 -1.36 9.85
CA ILE A 121 -14.63 -0.13 9.64
C ILE A 121 -15.59 0.94 9.11
N LYS A 122 -15.76 2.04 9.85
CA LYS A 122 -16.72 3.11 9.51
C LYS A 122 -16.01 4.40 9.14
N ARG A 123 -16.42 4.99 8.02
CA ARG A 123 -15.86 6.27 7.56
C ARG A 123 -16.12 7.34 8.61
N THR A 124 -15.09 8.12 8.90
CA THR A 124 -15.21 9.32 9.73
C THR A 124 -15.46 10.50 8.80
N GLU A 125 -16.51 11.26 9.06
CA GLU A 125 -16.69 12.59 8.46
C GLU A 125 -15.85 13.58 9.28
N GLU A 126 -14.58 13.71 8.91
CA GLU A 126 -13.76 14.88 9.27
C GLU A 126 -13.54 15.73 8.02
#